data_AF-A0A7C2TMQ5-F1
#
_entry.id   AF-A0A7C2TMQ5-F1
#
_cell.length_a   1.000
_cell.length_b   1.000
_cell.length_c   1.000
_cell.angle_alpha   90.00
_cell.angle_beta   90.00
_cell.angle_gamma   90.00
#
_symmetry.space_group_name_H-M   'P 1'
#
loop_
_entity.id
_entity.type
_entity.pdbx_description
1 polymer ?
#
loop_
_entity_poly.entity_id
_entity_poly.type
_entity_poly.pdbx_seq_one_letter_code
_entity_poly.pdbx_strand_id
1 'polypeptide(L)'
;MIILRCRTCRGTGEIPNTQYKICQSLKSHDTKKYFHIMTGDSQGDDELMEQDACNNVPETVTCPVCEGAGTIAFSEEDWELQIVAEGEEG
;
A
#
# COMPACT_ATOMS: atom_id res chain seq x y z
N MET A 1 18.47 1.06 -20.18
CA MET A 1 17.71 1.24 -18.90
C MET A 1 16.53 2.17 -19.13
N ILE A 2 15.32 1.71 -18.85
CA ILE A 2 14.08 2.49 -19.03
C ILE A 2 13.50 2.82 -17.65
N ILE A 3 13.14 4.08 -17.40
CA ILE A 3 12.46 4.50 -16.17
C ILE A 3 11.06 4.97 -16.52
N LEU A 4 10.04 4.35 -15.93
CA LEU A 4 8.64 4.74 -16.10
C LEU A 4 8.07 5.31 -14.81
N ARG A 5 7.34 6.41 -14.91
CA ARG A 5 6.56 6.94 -13.79
C ARG A 5 5.47 5.93 -13.43
N CYS A 6 5.40 5.53 -12.17
CA CYS A 6 4.39 4.58 -11.72
C CYS A 6 3.00 5.19 -11.92
N ARG A 7 2.15 4.52 -12.70
CA ARG A 7 0.79 4.99 -13.01
C ARG A 7 -0.12 4.97 -11.78
N THR A 8 0.08 3.99 -10.89
CA THR A 8 -0.76 3.76 -9.71
C THR A 8 -0.66 4.91 -8.72
N CYS A 9 0.56 5.27 -8.29
CA CYS A 9 0.79 6.42 -7.41
C CYS A 9 1.02 7.73 -8.17
N ARG A 10 1.00 7.71 -9.51
CA ARG A 10 1.33 8.87 -10.34
C ARG A 10 2.66 9.50 -9.93
N GLY A 11 3.68 8.71 -9.61
CA GLY A 11 5.00 9.23 -9.26
C GLY A 11 5.20 9.69 -7.82
N THR A 12 4.18 9.63 -6.95
CA THR A 12 4.34 10.09 -5.55
C THR A 12 5.00 9.06 -4.64
N GLY A 13 4.97 7.77 -5.01
CA GLY A 13 5.38 6.68 -4.13
C GLY A 13 4.31 6.23 -3.13
N GLU A 14 3.23 6.99 -2.98
CA GLU A 14 2.16 6.71 -2.01
C GLU A 14 0.79 6.65 -2.67
N ILE A 15 -0.11 5.85 -2.10
CA ILE A 15 -1.51 5.75 -2.51
C ILE A 15 -2.45 5.97 -1.32
N PRO A 16 -3.69 6.45 -1.55
CA PRO A 16 -4.67 6.57 -0.48
C PRO A 16 -4.92 5.22 0.21
N ASN A 17 -4.95 5.23 1.53
CA ASN A 17 -5.23 4.04 2.32
C ASN A 17 -6.75 3.82 2.40
N THR A 18 -7.23 2.74 1.78
CA THR A 18 -8.64 2.36 1.85
C THR A 18 -9.06 2.01 3.29
N GLN A 19 -8.17 1.42 4.09
CA GLN A 19 -8.47 1.07 5.48
C GLN A 19 -8.71 2.32 6.34
N TYR A 20 -7.94 3.40 6.10
CA TYR A 20 -8.17 4.69 6.75
C TYR A 20 -9.58 5.22 6.49
N LYS A 21 -9.99 5.22 5.21
CA LYS A 21 -11.33 5.67 4.81
C LYS A 21 -12.43 4.82 5.43
N ILE A 22 -12.25 3.50 5.45
CA ILE A 22 -13.21 2.60 6.09
C ILE A 22 -13.29 2.92 7.59
N CYS A 23 -12.16 3.02 8.28
CA CYS A 23 -12.13 3.31 9.71
C CYS A 23 -12.84 4.62 10.05
N GLN A 24 -12.55 5.69 9.30
CA GLN A 24 -13.21 6.99 9.51
C GLN A 24 -14.71 6.97 9.22
N SER A 25 -15.19 6.05 8.37
CA SER A 25 -16.63 5.91 8.07
C SER A 25 -17.41 5.12 9.13
N LEU A 26 -16.73 4.37 9.99
CA LEU A 26 -17.38 3.55 11.01
C LEU A 26 -17.88 4.44 12.16
N LYS A 27 -19.16 4.26 12.52
CA LYS A 27 -19.81 5.02 13.61
C LYS A 27 -19.62 4.40 15.00
N SER A 28 -19.33 3.10 15.04
CA SER A 28 -19.19 2.35 16.29
C SER A 28 -17.73 2.29 16.71
N HIS A 29 -17.44 2.78 17.91
CA HIS A 29 -16.13 2.68 18.54
C HIS A 29 -15.70 1.21 18.69
N ASP A 30 -16.65 0.34 19.03
CA ASP A 30 -16.45 -1.11 19.12
C ASP A 30 -16.02 -1.77 17.80
N THR A 31 -16.39 -1.21 16.65
CA THR A 31 -15.94 -1.73 15.35
C THR A 31 -14.61 -1.12 14.94
N LYS A 32 -14.32 0.12 15.38
CA LYS A 32 -13.02 0.76 15.10
C LYS A 32 -11.86 0.05 15.79
N LYS A 33 -12.06 -0.61 16.94
CA LYS A 33 -10.99 -1.34 17.65
C LYS A 33 -10.25 -2.39 16.81
N TYR A 34 -10.90 -2.94 15.77
CA TYR A 34 -10.26 -3.90 14.84
C TYR A 34 -9.22 -3.27 13.92
N PHE A 35 -9.17 -1.95 13.83
CA PHE A 35 -8.16 -1.20 13.07
C PHE A 35 -6.95 -0.80 13.92
N HIS A 36 -6.99 -1.09 15.23
CA HIS A 36 -5.85 -0.86 16.12
C HIS A 36 -4.78 -1.92 15.86
N ILE A 37 -3.64 -1.53 15.31
CA ILE A 37 -2.46 -2.39 15.22
C ILE A 37 -1.71 -2.27 16.53
N MET A 38 -1.77 -3.31 17.37
CA MET A 38 -0.98 -3.41 18.60
C MET A 38 0.50 -3.56 18.23
N THR A 39 1.23 -2.46 18.05
CA THR A 39 2.69 -2.49 17.91
C THR A 39 3.32 -2.77 19.27
N GLY A 40 3.55 -4.05 19.55
CA GLY A 40 4.67 -4.63 20.32
C GLY A 40 4.90 -4.23 21.79
N ASP A 41 4.76 -2.96 22.17
CA ASP A 41 5.24 -2.44 23.47
C ASP A 41 4.16 -1.71 24.27
N SER A 42 2.93 -1.61 23.77
CA SER A 42 1.80 -0.99 24.48
C SER A 42 1.08 -2.00 25.40
N GLN A 43 1.82 -2.75 26.22
CA GLN A 43 1.27 -3.37 27.43
C GLN A 43 1.34 -2.35 28.57
N GLY A 44 0.36 -1.45 28.67
CA GLY A 44 0.42 -0.46 29.75
C GLY A 44 -0.85 0.31 30.05
N ASP A 45 -1.59 0.79 29.04
CA ASP A 45 -2.71 1.71 29.29
C ASP A 45 -3.98 1.25 28.58
N ASP A 46 -4.86 0.57 29.33
CA ASP A 46 -6.26 0.36 28.95
C ASP A 46 -6.98 1.69 28.64
N GLU A 47 -6.54 2.81 29.23
CA GLU A 47 -7.11 4.15 29.02
C GLU A 47 -6.80 4.76 27.63
N LEU A 48 -5.73 4.33 26.95
CA LEU A 48 -5.42 4.79 25.58
C LEU A 48 -6.17 4.00 24.50
N MET A 49 -6.68 2.81 24.83
CA MET A 49 -7.53 2.02 23.91
C MET A 49 -8.90 2.67 23.65
N GLU A 50 -9.33 3.60 24.50
CA GLU A 50 -10.53 4.41 24.26
C GLU A 50 -10.29 5.56 23.27
N GLN A 51 -9.04 5.91 22.95
CA GLN A 51 -8.72 6.97 22.00
C GLN A 51 -8.77 6.45 20.55
N ASP A 52 -9.62 7.09 19.75
CA ASP A 52 -10.01 6.78 18.36
C ASP A 52 -9.08 5.78 17.65
N ALA A 53 -9.51 4.52 17.56
CA ALA A 53 -8.71 3.42 17.00
C ALA A 53 -8.29 3.63 15.52
N CYS A 54 -8.80 4.68 14.87
CA CYS A 54 -8.35 5.13 13.56
C CYS A 54 -7.09 6.00 13.57
N ASN A 55 -6.65 6.51 14.73
CA ASN A 55 -5.47 7.39 14.84
C ASN A 55 -4.17 6.71 14.38
N ASN A 56 -4.08 5.39 14.53
CA ASN A 56 -2.92 4.61 14.11
C ASN A 56 -3.02 4.11 12.65
N VAL A 57 -4.11 4.42 11.95
CA VAL A 57 -4.28 4.08 10.54
C VAL A 57 -3.81 5.28 9.70
N PRO A 58 -2.75 5.15 8.89
CA PRO A 58 -2.26 6.27 8.10
C PRO A 58 -3.19 6.56 6.92
N GLU A 59 -3.34 7.84 6.55
CA GLU A 59 -4.19 8.28 5.43
C GLU A 59 -3.67 7.77 4.07
N THR A 60 -2.35 7.61 3.94
CA THR A 60 -1.68 7.04 2.77
C THR A 60 -0.84 5.82 3.16
N VAL A 61 -0.58 4.95 2.19
CA VAL A 61 0.34 3.82 2.32
C VAL A 61 1.31 3.80 1.15
N THR A 62 2.47 3.20 1.38
CA THR A 62 3.47 2.95 0.33
C THR A 62 2.82 2.22 -0.84
N CYS A 63 3.03 2.75 -2.05
CA CYS A 63 2.53 2.15 -3.27
C CYS A 63 3.20 0.79 -3.49
N PRO A 64 2.46 -0.33 -3.49
CA PRO A 64 3.05 -1.67 -3.61
C PRO A 64 3.60 -1.95 -5.01
N VAL A 65 3.20 -1.17 -6.02
CA VAL A 65 3.61 -1.38 -7.42
C VAL A 65 5.03 -0.84 -7.68
N CYS A 66 5.41 0.22 -7.00
CA CYS A 66 6.75 0.82 -7.13
C CYS A 66 7.51 0.84 -5.81
N GLU A 67 7.01 0.16 -4.79
CA GLU A 67 7.60 0.05 -3.45
C GLU A 67 8.02 1.41 -2.86
N GLY A 68 7.20 2.45 -3.07
CA GLY A 68 7.51 3.80 -2.58
C GLY A 68 8.41 4.65 -3.48
N ALA A 69 9.05 4.09 -4.50
CA ALA A 69 9.99 4.82 -5.36
C ALA A 69 9.32 5.87 -6.28
N GLY A 70 8.02 5.73 -6.55
CA GLY A 70 7.30 6.58 -7.51
C GLY A 70 7.59 6.23 -8.99
N THR A 71 8.67 5.51 -9.26
CA THR A 71 9.07 5.07 -10.59
C THR A 71 9.34 3.57 -10.62
N ILE A 72 9.26 2.97 -11.81
CA ILE A 72 9.61 1.57 -12.06
C ILE A 72 10.78 1.59 -13.03
N ALA A 73 11.88 0.96 -12.64
CA ALA A 73 13.08 0.84 -13.47
C ALA A 73 13.10 -0.52 -14.16
N PHE A 74 13.41 -0.52 -15.45
CA PHE A 74 13.61 -1.69 -16.27
C PHE A 74 15.07 -1.69 -16.72
N SER A 75 15.86 -2.61 -16.19
CA SER A 75 17.20 -2.88 -16.71
C SER A 75 17.08 -3.74 -17.95
N GLU A 76 17.82 -3.41 -19.01
CA GLU A 76 17.90 -4.29 -20.19
C GLU A 76 18.65 -5.60 -19.87
N GLU A 77 19.41 -5.64 -18.76
CA GLU A 77 20.12 -6.83 -18.29
C GLU A 77 19.17 -7.84 -17.61
N ASP A 78 18.02 -7.40 -17.09
CA ASP A 78 17.07 -8.24 -16.36
C ASP A 78 15.97 -8.83 -17.26
N TRP A 79 15.96 -8.47 -18.55
CA TRP A 79 14.88 -8.82 -19.49
C TRP A 79 15.43 -9.62 -20.67
N GLU A 80 15.12 -10.92 -20.74
CA GLU A 80 15.32 -11.70 -21.96
C GLU A 80 14.18 -11.40 -22.96
N LEU A 81 14.54 -10.81 -24.11
CA LEU A 81 13.64 -10.65 -25.24
C LEU A 81 13.21 -12.03 -25.78
N GLN A 82 12.00 -12.49 -25.43
CA GLN A 82 11.36 -13.61 -26.11
C GLN A 82 10.64 -13.10 -27.36
N ILE A 83 11.23 -13.38 -28.53
CA ILE A 83 10.55 -13.20 -29.82
C ILE A 83 9.59 -14.39 -29.98
N VAL A 84 8.31 -14.16 -29.71
CA VAL A 84 7.26 -15.13 -30.02
C VAL A 84 7.02 -15.06 -31.53
N ALA A 85 7.52 -16.04 -32.27
CA ALA A 85 7.15 -16.21 -33.67
C ALA A 85 5.68 -16.65 -33.72
N GLU A 86 4.78 -15.72 -34.03
CA GLU A 86 3.41 -16.08 -34.41
C GLU A 86 3.47 -16.90 -35.71
N GLY A 87 3.09 -18.19 -35.65
CA GLY A 87 2.83 -18.99 -36.84
C GLY A 87 3.45 -20.39 -36.87
N GLU A 88 3.03 -21.29 -35.98
CA GLU A 88 2.78 -22.68 -36.39
C GLU A 88 1.29 -22.94 -36.21
N GLU A 89 0.52 -22.60 -37.24
CA GLU A 89 -0.82 -23.15 -37.45
C GLU A 89 -0.64 -24.64 -37.78
N GLY A 90 -1.06 -25.51 -36.86
CA GLY A 90 -1.17 -26.96 -37.04
C GLY A 90 -2.63 -27.40 -37.13
#